data_AF-A0A6B3EY56-F1
#
_entry.id   AF-A0A6B3EY56-F1
#
_cell.length_a   1.000
_cell.length_b   1.000
_cell.length_c   1.000
_cell.angle_alpha   90.00
_cell.angle_beta   90.00
_cell.angle_gamma   90.00
#
_symmetry.space_group_name_H-M   'P 1'
#
loop_
_entity.id
_entity.type
_entity.pdbx_description
1 polymer ?
#
loop_
_entity_poly.entity_id
_entity_poly.type
_entity_poly.pdbx_seq_one_letter_code
_entity_poly.pdbx_strand_id
1 'polypeptide(L)'
;MSTTPLRVRFAPSPTGMFHVGGARSALYNWAVARQSGGTFVLRIEDTDAARNKPEWIDGIVSALAAIGIHGEDPAFEGPYFQSQNAERHREAGLRLFAEGRAY
;
A
#
# COMPACT_ATOMS: atom_id res chain seq x y z
N MET A 1 -27.53 9.59 4.94
CA MET A 1 -26.26 9.05 5.47
C MET A 1 -25.26 9.09 4.33
N SER A 2 -24.18 9.87 4.44
CA SER A 2 -23.12 9.85 3.43
C SER A 2 -22.35 8.54 3.62
N THR A 3 -22.56 7.57 2.72
CA THR A 3 -21.81 6.32 2.73
C THR A 3 -20.42 6.61 2.21
N THR A 4 -19.44 6.73 3.10
CA THR A 4 -18.03 6.83 2.70
C THR A 4 -17.69 5.62 1.84
N PRO A 5 -17.22 5.79 0.59
CA PRO A 5 -16.83 4.67 -0.26
C PRO A 5 -15.79 3.79 0.44
N LEU A 6 -15.93 2.47 0.33
CA LEU A 6 -14.99 1.53 0.93
C LEU A 6 -13.59 1.75 0.36
N ARG A 7 -12.59 1.86 1.24
CA ARG A 7 -11.18 1.93 0.85
C ARG A 7 -10.37 0.92 1.65
N VAL A 8 -9.65 0.06 0.94
CA VAL A 8 -8.75 -0.95 1.50
C VAL A 8 -7.36 -0.78 0.93
N ARG A 9 -6.35 -1.37 1.57
CA ARG A 9 -4.97 -1.32 1.07
C ARG A 9 -4.25 -2.65 1.18
N PHE A 10 -3.40 -2.91 0.19
CA PHE A 10 -2.32 -3.88 0.27
C PHE A 10 -1.00 -3.11 0.45
N ALA A 11 -0.26 -3.43 1.52
CA ALA A 11 0.89 -2.67 1.98
C ALA A 11 2.17 -3.53 2.08
N PRO A 12 2.73 -4.01 0.95
CA PRO A 12 3.91 -4.86 0.96
C PRO A 12 5.20 -4.05 1.21
N SER A 13 6.12 -4.61 1.98
CA SER A 13 7.51 -4.14 2.03
C SER A 13 8.33 -4.79 0.92
N PRO A 14 9.15 -4.04 0.15
CA PRO A 14 9.92 -4.57 -0.98
C PRO A 14 11.24 -5.21 -0.50
N THR A 15 11.13 -6.23 0.36
CA THR A 15 12.28 -6.87 1.04
C THR A 15 12.53 -8.31 0.59
N GLY A 16 11.97 -8.72 -0.55
CA GLY A 16 12.09 -10.07 -1.09
C GLY A 16 11.06 -10.38 -2.17
N MET A 17 11.06 -11.62 -2.65
CA MET A 17 10.12 -12.07 -3.68
C MET A 17 8.67 -12.02 -3.22
N PHE A 18 7.78 -11.62 -4.13
CA PHE A 18 6.35 -11.68 -3.92
C PHE A 18 5.89 -13.14 -3.78
N HIS A 19 5.21 -13.45 -2.68
CA HIS A 19 4.80 -14.83 -2.36
C HIS A 19 3.28 -14.99 -2.33
N VAL A 20 2.83 -16.25 -2.35
CA VAL A 20 1.41 -16.64 -2.49
C VAL A 20 0.52 -16.08 -1.36
N GLY A 21 1.07 -15.94 -0.15
CA GLY A 21 0.38 -15.30 0.98
C GLY A 21 0.10 -13.80 0.73
N GLY A 22 1.04 -13.10 0.10
CA GLY A 22 0.87 -11.71 -0.36
C GLY A 22 -0.19 -11.63 -1.46
N ALA A 23 -0.12 -12.53 -2.45
CA ALA A 23 -1.10 -12.64 -3.53
C ALA A 23 -2.53 -12.82 -3.00
N ARG A 24 -2.72 -13.75 -2.06
CA ARG A 24 -4.00 -13.97 -1.39
C ARG A 24 -4.49 -12.68 -0.72
N SER A 25 -3.65 -12.03 0.07
CA SER A 25 -4.04 -10.82 0.79
C SER A 25 -4.44 -9.68 -0.16
N ALA A 26 -3.68 -9.48 -1.24
CA ALA A 26 -4.00 -8.49 -2.26
C ALA A 26 -5.33 -8.82 -2.96
N LEU A 27 -5.54 -10.08 -3.36
CA LEU A 27 -6.74 -10.55 -4.05
C LEU A 27 -8.01 -10.31 -3.22
N TYR A 28 -8.00 -10.63 -1.93
CA TYR A 28 -9.17 -10.39 -1.06
C TYR A 28 -9.51 -8.90 -0.96
N ASN A 29 -8.50 -8.04 -0.76
CA ASN A 29 -8.71 -6.60 -0.66
C ASN A 29 -9.24 -6.06 -2.00
N TRP A 30 -8.62 -6.43 -3.12
CA TRP A 30 -9.05 -5.99 -4.45
C TRP A 30 -10.46 -6.45 -4.79
N ALA A 31 -10.80 -7.73 -4.55
CA ALA A 31 -12.12 -8.27 -4.85
C ALA A 31 -13.23 -7.55 -4.05
N VAL A 32 -13.00 -7.30 -2.76
CA VAL A 32 -13.96 -6.58 -1.91
C VAL A 32 -14.12 -5.12 -2.33
N ALA A 33 -13.02 -4.43 -2.68
CA ALA A 33 -13.07 -3.08 -3.22
C ALA A 33 -13.88 -3.03 -4.52
N ARG A 34 -13.53 -3.89 -5.48
CA ARG A 34 -14.17 -3.95 -6.79
C ARG A 34 -15.66 -4.29 -6.70
N GLN A 35 -16.05 -5.25 -5.87
CA GLN A 35 -17.46 -5.63 -5.68
C GLN A 35 -18.29 -4.49 -5.06
N SER A 36 -17.67 -3.68 -4.20
CA SER A 36 -18.34 -2.60 -3.48
C SER A 36 -18.34 -1.26 -4.23
N GLY A 37 -17.72 -1.19 -5.42
CA GLY A 37 -17.44 0.09 -6.09
C GLY A 37 -16.48 0.99 -5.30
N GLY A 38 -15.65 0.39 -4.44
CA GLY A 38 -14.66 1.04 -3.60
C GLY A 38 -13.27 1.09 -4.23
N THR A 39 -12.26 1.39 -3.41
CA THR A 39 -10.87 1.53 -3.83
C THR A 39 -9.94 0.52 -3.15
N PHE A 40 -9.10 -0.12 -3.94
CA PHE A 40 -7.93 -0.89 -3.56
C PHE A 40 -6.68 -0.02 -3.75
N VAL A 41 -5.99 0.28 -2.65
CA VAL A 41 -4.75 1.07 -2.68
C VAL A 41 -3.52 0.16 -2.58
N LEU A 42 -2.60 0.27 -3.54
CA LEU A 42 -1.26 -0.29 -3.43
C LEU A 42 -0.33 0.74 -2.78
N ARG A 43 0.22 0.41 -1.61
CA ARG A 43 1.22 1.24 -0.93
C ARG A 43 2.48 0.45 -0.62
N ILE A 44 3.59 0.82 -1.22
CA ILE A 44 4.89 0.21 -0.96
C ILE A 44 5.43 0.75 0.37
N GLU A 45 5.66 -0.14 1.33
CA GLU A 45 6.22 0.18 2.65
C GLU A 45 7.76 0.15 2.57
N ASP A 46 8.32 1.13 1.86
CA ASP A 46 9.74 1.28 1.51
C ASP A 46 10.50 2.18 2.50
N THR A 47 10.23 2.11 3.79
CA THR A 47 10.94 2.91 4.80
C THR A 47 12.32 2.36 5.19
N ASP A 48 12.61 1.08 4.94
CA ASP A 48 13.90 0.48 5.22
C ASP A 48 14.81 0.49 3.99
N ALA A 49 15.54 1.59 3.81
CA ALA A 49 16.41 1.80 2.66
C ALA A 49 17.47 0.70 2.45
N ALA A 50 17.90 -0.01 3.51
CA ALA A 50 18.90 -1.06 3.41
C ALA A 50 18.34 -2.37 2.83
N ARG A 51 17.04 -2.62 3.01
CA ARG A 51 16.36 -3.84 2.53
C ARG A 51 15.54 -3.62 1.27
N ASN A 52 15.20 -2.38 0.95
CA ASN A 52 14.49 -2.05 -0.27
C ASN A 52 15.40 -2.27 -1.48
N LYS A 53 14.89 -2.97 -2.48
CA LYS A 53 15.53 -3.02 -3.78
C LYS A 53 14.53 -2.79 -4.91
N PRO A 54 14.87 -2.03 -5.96
CA PRO A 54 13.97 -1.77 -7.09
C PRO A 54 13.38 -3.06 -7.68
N GLU A 55 14.17 -4.13 -7.79
CA GLU A 55 13.70 -5.41 -8.33
C GLU A 55 12.54 -6.04 -7.53
N TRP A 56 12.45 -5.77 -6.23
CA TRP A 56 11.36 -6.27 -5.40
C TRP A 56 10.09 -5.45 -5.59
N ILE A 57 10.23 -4.14 -5.81
CA ILE A 57 9.11 -3.25 -6.14
C ILE A 57 8.52 -3.67 -7.48
N ASP A 58 9.37 -3.82 -8.50
CA ASP A 58 8.96 -4.26 -9.83
C ASP A 58 8.32 -5.65 -9.77
N GLY A 59 8.93 -6.58 -9.02
CA GLY A 59 8.37 -7.92 -8.81
C GLY A 59 6.98 -7.93 -8.18
N ILE A 60 6.70 -7.04 -7.23
CA ILE A 60 5.37 -6.87 -6.64
C ILE A 60 4.37 -6.39 -7.71
N VAL A 61 4.70 -5.33 -8.44
CA VAL A 61 3.80 -4.72 -9.44
C VAL A 61 3.51 -5.71 -10.58
N SER A 62 4.56 -6.36 -11.11
CA SER A 62 4.40 -7.36 -12.17
C SER A 62 3.58 -8.57 -11.71
N ALA A 63 3.79 -9.06 -10.48
CA ALA A 63 3.03 -10.20 -9.98
C ALA A 63 1.54 -9.87 -9.75
N LEU A 64 1.22 -8.66 -9.29
CA LEU A 64 -0.17 -8.19 -9.18
C LEU A 64 -0.82 -8.06 -10.56
N ALA A 65 -0.11 -7.47 -11.53
CA ALA A 65 -0.61 -7.36 -12.90
C ALA A 65 -0.88 -8.72 -13.53
N ALA A 66 -0.01 -9.71 -13.29
CA ALA A 66 -0.17 -11.09 -13.79
C ALA A 66 -1.44 -11.79 -13.29
N ILE A 67 -1.99 -11.36 -12.13
CA ILE A 67 -3.25 -11.87 -11.59
C ILE A 67 -4.44 -10.93 -11.83
N GLY A 68 -4.28 -9.94 -12.72
CA GLY A 68 -5.35 -9.02 -13.12
C GLY A 68 -5.57 -7.83 -12.18
N ILE A 69 -4.64 -7.56 -11.25
CA ILE A 69 -4.70 -6.41 -10.34
C ILE A 69 -3.69 -5.36 -10.83
N HIS A 70 -4.16 -4.36 -11.57
CA HIS A 70 -3.31 -3.34 -12.20
C HIS A 70 -4.02 -2.00 -12.35
N GLY A 71 -3.27 -0.95 -12.73
CA GLY A 71 -3.75 0.44 -12.77
C GLY A 71 -4.79 0.79 -13.82
N GLU A 72 -5.18 -0.14 -14.70
CA GLU A 72 -6.31 0.07 -15.61
C GLU A 72 -7.65 -0.35 -14.97
N ASP A 73 -7.59 -1.08 -13.85
CA ASP A 73 -8.79 -1.39 -13.07
C ASP A 73 -9.28 -0.11 -12.35
N PRO A 74 -10.55 0.28 -12.51
CA PRO A 74 -11.09 1.49 -11.86
C PRO A 74 -11.06 1.44 -10.33
N ALA A 75 -10.94 0.25 -9.72
CA ALA A 75 -10.79 0.10 -8.28
C ALA A 75 -9.34 0.30 -7.81
N PHE A 76 -8.33 0.30 -8.69
CA PHE A 76 -6.92 0.34 -8.32
C PHE A 76 -6.40 1.78 -8.17
N GLU A 77 -5.67 2.04 -7.08
CA GLU A 77 -5.00 3.32 -6.80
C GLU A 77 -3.55 3.09 -6.32
N GLY A 78 -2.59 3.83 -6.88
CA GLY A 78 -1.15 3.71 -6.54
C GLY A 78 -0.29 3.26 -7.73
N PRO A 79 0.95 2.78 -7.50
CA PRO A 79 1.60 2.60 -6.20
C PRO A 79 1.95 3.93 -5.53
N TYR A 80 1.73 4.00 -4.21
CA TYR A 80 2.30 5.06 -3.37
C TYR A 80 3.50 4.56 -2.60
N PHE A 81 4.50 5.41 -2.37
CA PHE A 81 5.70 5.08 -1.63
C PHE A 81 5.70 5.78 -0.26
N GLN A 82 5.99 5.03 0.78
CA GLN A 82 6.05 5.56 2.14
C GLN A 82 7.25 6.51 2.32
N SER A 83 8.37 6.23 1.64
CA SER A 83 9.56 7.09 1.61
C SER A 83 9.25 8.52 1.16
N GLN A 84 8.29 8.71 0.24
CA GLN A 84 7.84 10.02 -0.25
C GLN A 84 7.04 10.82 0.80
N ASN A 85 6.64 10.21 1.92
CA ASN A 85 5.87 10.86 2.98
C ASN A 85 6.71 11.18 4.24
N ALA A 86 8.04 11.19 4.14
CA ALA A 86 8.95 11.42 5.27
C ALA A 86 8.62 12.68 6.09
N GLU A 87 8.35 13.81 5.44
CA GLU A 87 7.97 15.06 6.12
C GLU A 87 6.67 14.92 6.93
N ARG A 88 5.64 14.27 6.37
CA ARG A 88 4.36 14.06 7.08
C ARG A 88 4.54 13.14 8.28
N HIS A 89 5.42 12.15 8.20
CA HIS A 89 5.76 11.31 9.36
C HIS A 89 6.48 12.14 10.43
N ARG A 90 7.43 13.00 10.05
CA ARG A 90 8.13 13.91 10.97
C ARG A 90 7.16 14.86 11.66
N GLU A 91 6.26 15.50 10.92
CA GLU A 91 5.22 16.37 11.47
C GLU A 91 4.30 15.63 12.45
N ALA A 92 3.87 14.42 12.10
CA ALA A 92 3.07 13.59 12.99
C ALA A 92 3.83 13.23 14.28
N GLY A 93 5.12 12.89 14.17
CA GLY A 93 5.99 12.63 15.32
C GLY A 93 6.14 13.84 16.24
N LEU A 94 6.43 15.01 15.67
CA LEU A 94 6.53 16.27 16.41
C LEU A 94 5.22 16.63 17.11
N ARG A 95 4.08 16.40 16.46
CA ARG A 95 2.77 16.62 17.10
C ARG A 95 2.56 15.69 18.29
N LEU A 96 2.87 14.40 18.14
CA LEU A 96 2.75 13.44 19.24
C LEU A 96 3.68 13.80 20.42
N PHE A 97 4.89 14.28 20.13
CA PHE A 97 5.81 14.79 21.14
C PHE A 97 5.25 16.02 21.86
N ALA A 98 4.75 17.02 21.12
CA ALA A 98 4.15 18.22 21.68
C ALA A 98 2.90 17.94 22.53
N GLU A 99 2.13 16.91 22.19
CA GLU A 99 0.97 16.42 22.95
C GLU A 99 1.35 15.56 24.17
N GLY A 100 2.64 15.29 24.41
CA GLY A 100 3.10 14.41 25.50
C GLY A 100 2.75 12.94 25.30
N ARG A 101 2.46 12.52 24.06
CA ARG A 101 2.07 11.15 23.67
C ARG A 101 3.23 10.34 23.08
N ALA A 102 4.35 11.00 22.83
CA ALA A 102 5.65 10.42 22.49
C ALA A 102 6.73 11.17 23.29
N TYR A 103 7.88 10.53 23.50
CA TYR A 103 9.02 11.08 24.23
C TYR A 103 10.27 11.10 23.36
#